data_AF-A0A8H3WW74-F1
#
_entry.id   AF-A0A8H3WW74-F1
#
_cell.length_a   1.000
_cell.length_b   1.000
_cell.length_c   1.000
_cell.angle_alpha   90.00
_cell.angle_beta   90.00
_cell.angle_gamma   90.00
#
_symmetry.space_group_name_H-M   'P 1'
#
loop_
_entity.id
_entity.type
_entity.pdbx_description
1 polymer ?
#
loop_
_entity_poly.entity_id
_entity_poly.type
_entity_poly.pdbx_seq_one_letter_code
_entity_poly.pdbx_strand_id
1 'polypeptide(L)'
;MPPKEKLGDQKLLPMQNKETIKKLFSTLSAFWEKFGRDEISSIHFGLLDRKEVIVVTLDRPKDSSLDFYLPSAFKDFPVIIDYGVVEPFHRSK
;
A
#
# COMPACT_ATOMS: atom_id res chain seq x y z
N MET A 1 6.75 0.75 -18.76
CA MET A 1 6.87 -0.34 -17.76
C MET A 1 6.44 0.23 -16.43
N PRO A 2 5.47 -0.34 -15.70
CA PRO A 2 5.16 0.14 -14.35
C PRO A 2 6.37 -0.09 -13.43
N PRO A 3 6.66 0.83 -12.50
CA PRO A 3 7.77 0.69 -11.58
C PRO A 3 7.64 -0.59 -10.75
N LYS A 4 8.77 -1.24 -10.48
CA LYS A 4 8.83 -2.41 -9.59
C LYS A 4 8.98 -1.88 -8.16
N GLU A 5 7.86 -1.64 -7.50
CA GLU A 5 7.86 -1.32 -6.07
C GLU A 5 8.30 -2.57 -5.29
N LYS A 6 9.24 -2.40 -4.37
CA LYS A 6 9.73 -3.46 -3.49
C LYS A 6 9.23 -3.20 -2.08
N LEU A 7 8.69 -4.23 -1.44
CA LEU A 7 8.41 -4.27 0.00
C LEU A 7 9.58 -4.99 0.67
N GLY A 8 10.59 -4.24 1.11
CA GLY A 8 11.86 -4.83 1.54
C GLY A 8 12.52 -5.65 0.42
N ASP A 9 12.77 -6.94 0.67
CA ASP A 9 13.31 -7.88 -0.34
C ASP A 9 12.24 -8.50 -1.24
N GLN A 10 10.96 -8.33 -0.91
CA GLN A 10 9.86 -8.93 -1.65
C GLN A 10 9.42 -8.02 -2.80
N LYS A 11 9.14 -8.65 -3.95
CA LYS A 11 8.77 -7.94 -5.17
C LYS A 11 7.25 -7.85 -5.27
N LEU A 12 6.72 -6.63 -5.28
CA LEU A 12 5.32 -6.41 -5.63
C LEU A 12 5.16 -6.61 -7.13
N LEU A 13 4.27 -7.52 -7.53
CA LEU A 13 3.93 -7.73 -8.92
C LEU A 13 2.63 -7.00 -9.28
N PRO A 14 2.54 -6.45 -10.50
CA PRO A 14 1.31 -5.82 -10.96
C PRO A 14 0.21 -6.87 -11.11
N MET A 15 -1.00 -6.52 -10.67
CA MET A 15 -2.19 -7.32 -10.94
C MET A 15 -2.64 -7.19 -12.39
N GLN A 16 -3.14 -8.29 -12.95
CA GLN A 16 -3.64 -8.34 -14.33
C GLN A 16 -5.14 -8.63 -14.43
N ASN A 17 -5.76 -9.17 -13.37
CA ASN A 17 -7.19 -9.48 -13.38
C ASN A 17 -8.02 -8.20 -13.18
N LYS A 18 -8.75 -7.78 -14.22
CA LYS A 18 -9.56 -6.55 -14.23
C LYS A 18 -10.69 -6.55 -13.20
N GLU A 19 -11.33 -7.70 -12.95
CA GLU A 19 -12.43 -7.79 -11.97
C GLU A 19 -11.89 -7.63 -10.55
N THR A 20 -10.78 -8.30 -10.25
CA THR A 20 -10.09 -8.18 -8.96
C THR A 20 -9.61 -6.75 -8.73
N ILE A 21 -9.05 -6.10 -9.76
CA ILE A 21 -8.62 -4.70 -9.70
C ILE A 21 -9.80 -3.78 -9.36
N LYS A 22 -10.97 -3.95 -9.98
CA LYS A 22 -12.16 -3.15 -9.67
C LYS A 22 -12.62 -3.34 -8.21
N LYS A 23 -12.66 -4.59 -7.73
CA LYS A 23 -12.99 -4.90 -6.33
C LYS A 23 -12.01 -4.24 -5.37
N LEU A 24 -10.73 -4.25 -5.72
CA LEU A 24 -9.67 -3.65 -4.91
C LEU A 24 -9.73 -2.13 -4.90
N PHE A 25 -10.03 -1.46 -6.01
CA PHE A 25 -10.24 -0.01 -6.01
C PHE A 25 -11.35 0.42 -5.04
N SER A 26 -12.50 -0.27 -5.06
CA SER A 26 -13.57 -0.01 -4.09
C SER A 26 -13.14 -0.31 -2.64
N THR A 27 -12.34 -1.36 -2.46
CA THR A 27 -11.78 -1.74 -1.15
C THR A 27 -10.80 -0.69 -0.64
N LEU A 28 -9.94 -0.14 -1.49
CA LEU A 28 -8.98 0.92 -1.17
C LEU A 28 -9.70 2.20 -0.75
N SER A 29 -10.74 2.61 -1.48
CA SER A 29 -11.57 3.77 -1.09
C SER A 29 -12.15 3.57 0.31
N ALA A 30 -12.79 2.42 0.56
CA ALA A 30 -13.38 2.12 1.85
C ALA A 30 -12.33 1.99 2.98
N PHE A 31 -11.12 1.55 2.64
CA PHE A 31 -10.00 1.51 3.58
C PHE A 31 -9.56 2.92 3.95
N TRP A 32 -9.36 3.80 2.96
CA TRP A 32 -8.99 5.19 3.16
C TRP A 32 -10.05 5.96 3.95
N GLU A 33 -11.33 5.75 3.68
CA GLU A 33 -12.41 6.39 4.46
C GLU A 33 -12.41 5.98 5.94
N LYS A 34 -11.96 4.76 6.26
CA LYS A 34 -11.97 4.22 7.62
C LYS A 34 -10.67 4.44 8.40
N PHE A 35 -9.53 4.40 7.70
CA PHE A 35 -8.20 4.40 8.30
C PHE A 35 -7.27 5.47 7.73
N GLY A 36 -7.68 6.22 6.71
CA GLY A 36 -6.90 7.29 6.08
C GLY A 36 -6.57 8.40 7.07
N ARG A 37 -5.30 8.79 7.10
CA ARG A 37 -4.74 9.81 8.00
C ARG A 37 -3.50 10.43 7.36
N ASP A 38 -3.02 11.53 7.92
CA ASP A 38 -1.90 12.30 7.39
C ASP A 38 -0.57 11.52 7.37
N GLU A 39 -0.41 10.50 8.21
CA GLU A 39 0.80 9.66 8.25
C GLU A 39 0.86 8.62 7.12
N ILE A 40 -0.26 8.40 6.42
CA ILE A 40 -0.32 7.47 5.29
C ILE A 40 0.03 8.22 4.02
N SER A 41 1.27 8.03 3.56
CA SER A 41 1.77 8.59 2.30
C SER A 41 1.03 8.04 1.06
N SER A 42 0.66 6.75 1.08
CA SER A 42 0.06 6.07 -0.07
C SER A 42 -0.64 4.78 0.35
N ILE A 43 -1.70 4.43 -0.39
CA ILE A 43 -2.31 3.10 -0.34
C ILE A 43 -2.47 2.59 -1.76
N HIS A 44 -2.00 1.38 -2.01
CA HIS A 44 -2.11 0.71 -3.30
C HIS A 44 -2.31 -0.79 -3.13
N PHE A 45 -2.38 -1.52 -4.25
CA PHE A 45 -2.55 -2.96 -4.26
C PHE A 45 -1.45 -3.63 -5.07
N GLY A 46 -1.18 -4.89 -4.77
CA GLY A 46 -0.27 -5.69 -5.57
C GLY A 46 -0.37 -7.17 -5.30
N LEU A 47 0.45 -7.93 -6.01
CA LEU A 47 0.66 -9.34 -5.74
C LEU A 47 1.97 -9.52 -4.98
N LEU A 48 1.86 -10.08 -3.77
CA LEU A 48 2.98 -10.49 -2.93
C LEU A 48 2.95 -12.01 -2.81
N ASP A 49 3.99 -12.70 -3.25
CA ASP A 49 4.02 -14.17 -3.30
C ASP A 49 2.77 -14.79 -3.97
N ARG A 50 2.28 -14.15 -5.04
CA ARG A 50 1.06 -14.50 -5.80
C ARG A 50 -0.25 -14.34 -5.04
N LYS A 51 -0.26 -13.65 -3.90
CA LYS A 51 -1.48 -13.27 -3.17
C LYS A 51 -1.79 -11.79 -3.34
N GLU A 52 -3.05 -11.45 -3.54
CA GLU A 52 -3.50 -10.07 -3.57
C GLU A 52 -3.39 -9.44 -2.19
N VAL A 53 -2.72 -8.29 -2.10
CA VAL A 53 -2.54 -7.56 -0.84
C VAL A 53 -2.85 -6.09 -1.02
N ILE A 54 -3.27 -5.46 0.09
CA ILE A 54 -3.32 -4.02 0.25
C ILE A 54 -1.97 -3.60 0.84
N VAL A 55 -1.33 -2.62 0.21
CA VAL A 55 -0.07 -2.05 0.70
C VAL A 55 -0.35 -0.64 1.19
N VAL A 56 0.02 -0.38 2.44
CA VAL A 56 -0.10 0.93 3.07
C VAL A 56 1.31 1.43 3.36
N THR A 57 1.69 2.52 2.71
CA THR A 57 2.99 3.15 2.93
C THR A 57 2.85 4.28 3.93
N LEU A 58 3.62 4.22 5.01
CA LEU A 58 3.62 5.24 6.06
C LEU A 58 4.86 6.12 5.92
N ASP A 59 4.66 7.44 5.99
CA ASP A 59 5.77 8.35 6.21
C ASP A 59 6.32 8.09 7.61
N ARG A 60 7.60 7.77 7.73
CA ARG A 60 8.21 7.58 9.07
C ARG A 60 8.11 8.88 9.85
N PRO A 61 7.32 8.96 10.94
CA PRO A 61 7.35 10.12 11.81
C PRO A 61 8.72 10.16 12.49
N LYS A 62 9.32 11.36 12.59
CA LYS A 62 10.59 11.57 13.31
C LYS A 62 10.52 11.21 14.80
N ASP A 63 9.30 11.13 15.36
CA ASP A 63 9.02 10.73 16.73
C ASP A 63 8.17 9.45 16.73
N SER A 64 8.81 8.34 17.05
CA SER A 64 8.25 6.99 17.02
C SER A 64 7.38 6.71 18.25
N SER A 65 6.25 7.40 18.35
CA SER A 65 5.18 7.12 19.34
C SER A 65 3.79 7.15 18.71
N LEU A 66 3.69 6.81 17.43
CA LEU A 66 2.40 6.65 16.77
C LEU A 66 1.83 5.27 17.09
N ASP A 67 0.80 5.25 17.93
CA ASP A 67 -0.13 4.14 18.13
C ASP A 67 -0.94 3.91 16.83
N PHE A 68 -0.24 3.46 15.80
CA PHE A 68 -0.79 3.26 14.47
C PHE A 68 -1.19 1.80 14.29
N TYR A 69 -2.43 1.49 14.66
CA TYR A 69 -3.01 0.16 14.54
C TYR A 69 -3.81 0.04 13.24
N LEU A 70 -3.21 -0.58 12.23
CA LEU A 70 -3.96 -1.08 11.09
C LEU A 70 -4.35 -2.54 11.30
N PRO A 71 -5.49 -2.96 10.74
CA PRO A 71 -5.86 -4.36 10.78
C PRO A 71 -4.88 -5.18 9.93
N SER A 72 -4.60 -6.41 10.32
CA SER A 72 -3.79 -7.35 9.53
C SER A 72 -4.46 -7.77 8.22
N ALA A 73 -5.78 -7.58 8.10
CA ALA A 73 -6.55 -7.82 6.89
C ALA A 73 -7.78 -6.89 6.82
N PHE A 74 -8.21 -6.55 5.61
CA PHE A 74 -9.40 -5.75 5.36
C PHE A 74 -10.18 -6.30 4.16
N LYS A 75 -11.47 -6.63 4.37
CA LYS A 75 -12.37 -7.20 3.34
C LYS A 75 -11.72 -8.35 2.55
N ASP A 76 -11.18 -9.32 3.28
CA ASP A 76 -10.50 -10.53 2.77
C ASP A 76 -9.10 -10.33 2.17
N PHE A 77 -8.59 -9.09 2.15
CA PHE A 77 -7.24 -8.82 1.66
C PHE A 77 -6.27 -8.60 2.82
N PRO A 78 -5.12 -9.30 2.87
CA PRO A 78 -4.05 -8.98 3.78
C PRO A 78 -3.60 -7.53 3.60
N VAL A 79 -3.30 -6.87 4.72
CA VAL A 79 -2.78 -5.51 4.76
C VAL A 79 -1.31 -5.58 5.14
N ILE A 80 -0.45 -5.03 4.29
CA ILE A 80 0.98 -4.96 4.49
C ILE A 80 1.37 -3.50 4.71
N ILE A 81 2.15 -3.26 5.76
CA ILE A 81 2.65 -1.94 6.09
C ILE A 81 4.07 -1.81 5.53
N ASP A 82 4.27 -0.81 4.67
CA ASP A 82 5.58 -0.41 4.18
C ASP A 82 6.04 0.85 4.92
N TYR A 83 7.22 0.77 5.55
CA TYR A 83 7.86 1.92 6.18
C TYR A 83 8.91 2.49 5.23
N GLY A 84 8.45 3.16 4.18
CA GLY A 84 9.28 3.76 3.14
C GLY A 84 9.16 5.28 3.12
N VAL A 85 10.24 5.97 2.74
CA VAL A 85 10.15 7.39 2.34
C VAL A 85 9.72 7.38 0.87
N VAL A 86 8.54 7.91 0.57
CA VAL A 86 8.14 8.15 -0.82
C VAL A 86 8.95 9.33 -1.33
N GLU A 87 10.12 9.08 -1.92
CA GLU A 87 10.85 10.13 -2.61
C GLU A 87 10.02 10.59 -3.83
N PRO A 88 9.67 11.88 -3.93
CA PRO A 88 8.99 12.38 -5.11
C PRO A 88 9.87 12.13 -6.33
N PHE A 89 9.29 11.53 -7.37
CA PHE A 89 10.00 11.21 -8.60
C PHE A 89 10.50 12.52 -9.24
N HIS A 90 11.77 12.88 -8.99
CA HIS A 90 12.39 13.99 -9.67
C HIS A 90 12.53 13.63 -11.14
N ARG A 91 11.61 14.15 -11.95
CA ARG A 91 11.72 14.13 -13.40
C ARG A 91 12.88 15.05 -13.78
N SER A 92 14.10 14.51 -13.83
CA SER A 92 15.22 15.21 -14.46
C SER A 92 14.83 15.53 -15.90
N LYS A 93 14.85 16.82 -16.22
CA LYS A 93 14.58 17.37 -17.56
C LYS A 93 15.55 16.85 -18.59
#